data_AF-A0A4R1JBN2-F1
#
_entry.id   AF-A0A4R1JBN2-F1
#
_cell.length_a   1.000
_cell.length_b   1.000
_cell.length_c   1.000
_cell.angle_alpha   90.00
_cell.angle_beta   90.00
_cell.angle_gamma   90.00
#
_symmetry.space_group_name_H-M   'P 1'
#
loop_
_entity.id
_entity.type
_entity.pdbx_description
1 polymer ?
#
loop_
_entity_poly.entity_id
_entity_poly.type
_entity_poly.pdbx_seq_one_letter_code
_entity_poly.pdbx_strand_id
1 'polypeptide(L)'
;MDFSTIINNIQNWVEHWPKERTDEMSLISKAAISEGWYLNEVLLFGIYSQIEDYDDFPSMIESLLLENWDDFWDAAFKAEPSQYSLLFEAKECFESGLYGASIHLFFSQADGVFHDHFGKSLYKKEGERAKAEADVHLKDVIARESLEQLISQFKDASVLRRMFNEVYKEMFSVIGADPMKNIDPADPESALKTPNRHGVLHGMHKEYASKANALKVFSMFLFVLYAIHGESLIE
;
A
#
# COMPACT_ATOMS: atom_id res chain seq x y z
N MET A 1 -10.60 0.66 16.89
CA MET A 1 -11.24 1.94 16.55
C MET A 1 -12.36 1.57 15.60
N ASP A 2 -13.60 1.92 15.91
CA ASP A 2 -14.73 1.55 15.05
C ASP A 2 -14.79 2.42 13.78
N PHE A 3 -15.48 1.92 12.76
CA PHE A 3 -15.59 2.59 11.47
C PHE A 3 -16.20 4.00 11.57
N SER A 4 -17.21 4.18 12.42
CA SER A 4 -17.83 5.48 12.70
C SER A 4 -16.83 6.53 13.20
N THR A 5 -15.84 6.14 14.00
CA THR A 5 -14.78 7.05 14.46
C THR A 5 -13.89 7.51 13.31
N ILE A 6 -13.59 6.62 12.37
CA ILE A 6 -12.76 6.93 11.20
C ILE A 6 -13.51 7.89 10.26
N ILE A 7 -14.79 7.64 10.00
CA ILE A 7 -15.65 8.53 9.22
C ILE A 7 -15.71 9.92 9.84
N ASN A 8 -16.01 10.01 11.14
CA ASN A 8 -16.09 11.28 11.85
C ASN A 8 -14.77 12.07 11.76
N ASN A 9 -13.63 11.38 11.85
CA ASN A 9 -12.33 12.01 11.70
C ASN A 9 -12.11 12.52 10.27
N ILE A 10 -12.48 11.74 9.24
CA ILE A 10 -12.38 12.17 7.84
C ILE A 10 -13.30 13.35 7.55
N GLN A 11 -14.57 13.29 7.96
CA GLN A 11 -15.55 14.37 7.78
C GLN A 11 -15.11 15.66 8.49
N ASN A 12 -14.58 15.56 9.71
CA ASN A 12 -14.02 16.72 10.40
C ASN A 12 -12.81 17.30 9.65
N TRP A 13 -11.95 16.42 9.12
CA TRP A 13 -10.80 16.80 8.31
C TRP A 13 -11.21 17.50 7.00
N VAL A 14 -12.35 17.11 6.44
CA VAL A 14 -12.92 17.68 5.22
C VAL A 14 -13.30 19.15 5.45
N GLU A 15 -14.07 19.38 6.49
CA GLU A 15 -14.59 20.70 6.85
C GLU A 15 -13.48 21.67 7.27
N HIS A 16 -12.37 21.14 7.78
CA HIS A 16 -11.29 21.92 8.38
C HIS A 16 -9.93 21.73 7.71
N TRP A 17 -9.92 21.34 6.42
CA TRP A 17 -8.72 20.93 5.66
C TRP A 17 -7.46 21.64 6.17
N PRO A 18 -6.58 20.91 6.87
CA PRO A 18 -5.59 21.59 7.67
C PRO A 18 -4.51 22.17 6.76
N LYS A 19 -4.13 23.42 7.04
CA LYS A 19 -3.01 24.10 6.36
C LYS A 19 -1.64 23.52 6.74
N GLU A 20 -1.61 22.62 7.72
CA GLU A 20 -0.42 22.00 8.30
C GLU A 20 -0.70 20.54 8.69
N ARG A 21 0.34 19.79 9.05
CA ARG A 21 0.31 18.37 9.42
C ARG A 21 -0.62 18.09 10.63
N THR A 22 -1.43 17.02 10.60
CA THR A 22 -2.21 16.54 11.77
C THR A 22 -1.99 15.04 12.06
N ASP A 23 -2.19 14.63 13.32
CA ASP A 23 -2.05 13.23 13.78
C ASP A 23 -3.22 12.32 13.31
N GLU A 24 -4.29 12.91 12.78
CA GLU A 24 -5.52 12.21 12.38
C GLU A 24 -5.35 11.40 11.08
N MET A 25 -4.58 11.90 10.12
CA MET A 25 -4.23 11.16 8.89
C MET A 25 -3.52 9.84 9.20
N SER A 26 -2.67 9.85 10.23
CA SER A 26 -1.99 8.65 10.71
C SER A 26 -2.97 7.66 11.34
N LEU A 27 -4.02 8.14 12.03
CA LEU A 27 -5.06 7.29 12.60
C LEU A 27 -5.92 6.64 11.51
N ILE A 28 -6.33 7.41 10.50
CA ILE A 28 -7.07 6.91 9.33
C ILE A 28 -6.24 5.84 8.61
N SER A 29 -4.96 6.13 8.36
CA SER A 29 -4.03 5.20 7.72
C SER A 29 -3.89 3.90 8.50
N LYS A 30 -3.68 3.98 9.81
CA LYS A 30 -3.61 2.80 10.70
C LYS A 30 -4.88 1.97 10.62
N ALA A 31 -6.03 2.64 10.57
CA ALA A 31 -7.30 1.94 10.50
C ALA A 31 -7.51 1.26 9.15
N ALA A 32 -7.21 1.93 8.05
CA ALA A 32 -7.22 1.36 6.70
C ALA A 32 -6.31 0.13 6.60
N ILE A 33 -5.06 0.24 7.08
CA ILE A 33 -4.09 -0.87 7.12
C ILE A 33 -4.63 -2.04 7.96
N SER A 34 -5.31 -1.77 9.07
CA SER A 34 -5.88 -2.83 9.91
C SER A 34 -6.94 -3.66 9.19
N GLU A 35 -7.56 -3.11 8.14
CA GLU A 35 -8.50 -3.78 7.24
C GLU A 35 -7.86 -4.21 5.91
N GLY A 36 -6.54 -3.98 5.74
CA GLY A 36 -5.75 -4.41 4.58
C GLY A 36 -5.68 -3.42 3.43
N TRP A 37 -6.14 -2.19 3.62
CA TRP A 37 -6.13 -1.13 2.61
C TRP A 37 -4.91 -0.22 2.76
N TYR A 38 -4.33 0.15 1.63
CA TYR A 38 -3.23 1.10 1.55
C TYR A 38 -3.67 2.32 0.74
N LEU A 39 -3.60 3.49 1.35
CA LEU A 39 -4.13 4.73 0.79
C LEU A 39 -2.98 5.58 0.24
N ASN A 40 -3.07 5.90 -1.05
CA ASN A 40 -2.31 6.99 -1.66
C ASN A 40 -3.11 8.30 -1.60
N GLU A 41 -2.53 9.40 -2.08
CA GLU A 41 -3.18 10.71 -2.05
C GLU A 41 -4.51 10.72 -2.81
N VAL A 42 -4.57 10.08 -3.99
CA VAL A 42 -5.78 10.04 -4.82
C VAL A 42 -6.90 9.29 -4.11
N LEU A 43 -6.61 8.18 -3.43
CA LEU A 43 -7.60 7.48 -2.62
C LEU A 43 -8.08 8.32 -1.44
N LEU A 44 -7.19 9.05 -0.76
CA LEU A 44 -7.58 9.93 0.34
C LEU A 44 -8.48 11.09 -0.13
N PHE A 45 -8.20 11.66 -1.31
CA PHE A 45 -9.07 12.65 -1.94
C PHE A 45 -10.40 12.06 -2.41
N GLY A 46 -10.38 10.86 -3.00
CA GLY A 46 -11.59 10.17 -3.43
C GLY A 46 -12.53 9.88 -2.26
N ILE A 47 -11.97 9.35 -1.16
CA ILE A 47 -12.67 9.13 0.11
C ILE A 47 -13.30 10.43 0.60
N TYR A 48 -12.53 11.53 0.63
CA TYR A 48 -13.06 12.85 1.00
C TYR A 48 -14.29 13.23 0.15
N SER A 49 -14.22 13.01 -1.17
CA SER A 49 -15.25 13.51 -2.10
C SER A 49 -16.54 12.70 -2.10
N GLN A 50 -16.50 11.43 -1.66
CA GLN A 50 -17.61 10.48 -1.78
C GLN A 50 -18.04 9.88 -0.44
N ILE A 51 -17.53 10.37 0.71
CA ILE A 51 -17.75 9.71 2.01
C ILE A 51 -19.23 9.65 2.44
N GLU A 52 -20.06 10.57 1.98
CA GLU A 52 -21.50 10.60 2.29
C GLU A 52 -22.30 9.56 1.49
N ASP A 53 -21.71 8.99 0.44
CA ASP A 53 -22.38 8.04 -0.46
C ASP A 53 -22.24 6.58 0.00
N TYR A 54 -21.46 6.32 1.07
CA TYR A 54 -21.14 4.96 1.53
C TYR A 54 -21.32 4.76 3.03
N ASP A 55 -22.00 3.66 3.39
CA ASP A 55 -22.24 3.25 4.78
C ASP A 55 -21.09 2.39 5.36
N ASP A 56 -20.12 1.95 4.55
CA ASP A 56 -19.00 1.11 4.97
C ASP A 56 -17.68 1.43 4.22
N PHE A 57 -16.55 1.40 4.96
CA PHE A 57 -15.22 1.76 4.43
C PHE A 57 -14.79 0.87 3.27
N PRO A 58 -14.90 -0.48 3.38
CA PRO A 58 -14.41 -1.36 2.32
C PRO A 58 -15.13 -1.12 1.00
N SER A 59 -16.46 -1.01 1.00
CA SER A 59 -17.24 -0.76 -0.23
C SER A 59 -16.88 0.57 -0.87
N MET A 60 -16.63 1.61 -0.07
CA MET A 60 -16.18 2.91 -0.58
C MET A 60 -14.84 2.79 -1.31
N ILE A 61 -13.83 2.16 -0.70
CA ILE A 61 -12.51 2.01 -1.34
C ILE A 61 -12.58 1.11 -2.57
N GLU A 62 -13.32 0.01 -2.51
CA GLU A 62 -13.53 -0.86 -3.67
C GLU A 62 -14.15 -0.08 -4.83
N SER A 63 -15.16 0.75 -4.55
CA SER A 63 -15.82 1.55 -5.57
C SER A 63 -14.88 2.61 -6.15
N LEU A 64 -14.15 3.34 -5.30
CA LEU A 64 -13.14 4.31 -5.76
C LEU A 64 -12.07 3.68 -6.65
N LEU A 65 -11.59 2.49 -6.31
CA LEU A 65 -10.60 1.76 -7.12
C LEU A 65 -11.17 1.32 -8.47
N LEU A 66 -12.44 0.90 -8.51
CA LEU A 66 -13.08 0.39 -9.71
C LEU A 66 -13.58 1.51 -10.64
N GLU A 67 -14.09 2.61 -10.08
CA GLU A 67 -14.52 3.78 -10.85
C GLU A 67 -13.36 4.46 -11.57
N ASN A 68 -12.18 4.47 -10.94
CA ASN A 68 -10.95 5.07 -11.49
C ASN A 68 -9.97 4.01 -12.02
N TRP A 69 -10.46 2.81 -12.33
CA TRP A 69 -9.62 1.66 -12.65
C TRP A 69 -8.69 1.92 -13.84
N ASP A 70 -9.24 2.42 -14.95
CA ASP A 70 -8.46 2.70 -16.15
C ASP A 70 -7.45 3.83 -15.93
N ASP A 71 -7.86 4.88 -15.20
CA ASP A 71 -6.97 6.01 -14.88
C ASP A 71 -5.76 5.56 -14.04
N PHE A 72 -5.96 4.68 -13.05
CA PHE A 72 -4.87 4.12 -12.26
C PHE A 72 -3.91 3.30 -13.11
N TRP A 73 -4.41 2.52 -14.06
CA TRP A 73 -3.58 1.71 -14.95
C TRP A 73 -2.85 2.55 -15.99
N ASP A 74 -3.48 3.56 -16.56
CA ASP A 74 -2.84 4.50 -17.49
C ASP A 74 -1.69 5.24 -16.80
N ALA A 75 -1.89 5.68 -15.55
CA ALA A 75 -0.84 6.26 -14.73
C ALA A 75 0.30 5.26 -14.47
N ALA A 76 -0.03 4.00 -14.14
CA ALA A 76 0.97 2.94 -13.92
C ALA A 76 1.79 2.64 -15.18
N PHE A 77 1.16 2.52 -16.35
CA PHE A 77 1.85 2.28 -17.61
C PHE A 77 2.75 3.44 -18.02
N LYS A 78 2.31 4.68 -17.77
CA LYS A 78 3.10 5.88 -18.05
C LYS A 78 4.34 5.98 -17.15
N ALA A 79 4.19 5.66 -15.86
CA ALA A 79 5.28 5.73 -14.90
C ALA A 79 6.31 4.60 -15.04
N GLU A 80 5.86 3.40 -15.42
CA GLU A 80 6.68 2.18 -15.46
C GLU A 80 6.66 1.51 -16.86
N PRO A 81 7.10 2.21 -17.93
CA PRO A 81 6.99 1.69 -19.30
C PRO A 81 7.84 0.43 -19.54
N SER A 82 8.93 0.24 -18.80
CA SER A 82 9.77 -0.97 -18.85
C SER A 82 9.04 -2.22 -18.34
N GLN A 83 8.03 -2.05 -17.48
CA GLN A 83 7.24 -3.13 -16.88
C GLN A 83 5.88 -3.32 -17.57
N TYR A 84 5.61 -2.59 -18.66
CA TYR A 84 4.32 -2.57 -19.34
C TYR A 84 3.72 -3.97 -19.57
N SER A 85 4.50 -4.93 -20.07
CA SER A 85 3.99 -6.27 -20.35
C SER A 85 3.49 -7.00 -19.10
N LEU A 86 4.19 -6.87 -17.98
CA LEU A 86 3.83 -7.51 -16.71
C LEU A 86 2.65 -6.80 -16.05
N LEU A 87 2.63 -5.47 -16.11
CA LEU A 87 1.52 -4.65 -15.63
C LEU A 87 0.23 -4.93 -16.41
N PHE A 88 0.34 -5.03 -17.74
CA PHE A 88 -0.79 -5.36 -18.61
C PHE A 88 -1.36 -6.74 -18.29
N GLU A 89 -0.50 -7.75 -18.11
CA GLU A 89 -0.93 -9.08 -17.70
C GLU A 89 -1.60 -9.10 -16.31
N ALA A 90 -1.11 -8.27 -15.39
CA ALA A 90 -1.70 -8.12 -14.06
C ALA A 90 -3.12 -7.53 -14.12
N LYS A 91 -3.33 -6.50 -14.97
CA LYS A 91 -4.64 -5.91 -15.26
C LYS A 91 -5.60 -6.95 -15.85
N GLU A 92 -5.18 -7.62 -16.92
CA GLU A 92 -5.99 -8.64 -17.62
C GLU A 92 -6.39 -9.80 -16.71
N CYS A 93 -5.49 -10.25 -15.83
CA CYS A 93 -5.81 -11.28 -14.84
C CYS A 93 -6.95 -10.84 -13.91
N PHE A 94 -6.91 -9.60 -13.43
CA PHE A 94 -7.97 -9.08 -12.55
C PHE A 94 -9.31 -9.00 -13.30
N GLU A 95 -9.32 -8.41 -14.49
CA GLU A 95 -10.53 -8.23 -15.31
C GLU A 95 -11.15 -9.55 -15.75
N SER A 96 -10.32 -10.57 -15.95
CA SER A 96 -10.76 -11.94 -16.27
C SER A 96 -11.21 -12.75 -15.04
N GLY A 97 -11.21 -12.15 -13.84
CA GLY A 97 -11.58 -12.82 -12.59
C GLY A 97 -10.52 -13.81 -12.08
N LEU A 98 -9.31 -13.81 -12.63
CA LEU A 98 -8.17 -14.62 -12.20
C LEU A 98 -7.48 -13.97 -11.00
N TYR A 99 -8.24 -13.74 -9.92
CA TYR A 99 -7.82 -12.93 -8.78
C TYR A 99 -6.56 -13.47 -8.10
N GLY A 100 -6.43 -14.79 -7.95
CA GLY A 100 -5.22 -15.41 -7.39
C GLY A 100 -3.97 -15.02 -8.19
N ALA A 101 -4.02 -15.11 -9.52
CA ALA A 101 -2.92 -14.74 -10.40
C ALA A 101 -2.63 -13.22 -10.33
N SER A 102 -3.67 -12.38 -10.36
CA SER A 102 -3.51 -10.93 -10.23
C SER A 102 -2.83 -10.54 -8.92
N ILE A 103 -3.16 -11.21 -7.80
CA ILE A 103 -2.53 -10.97 -6.50
C ILE A 103 -1.02 -11.26 -6.54
N HIS A 104 -0.61 -12.37 -7.14
CA HIS A 104 0.83 -12.69 -7.30
C HIS A 104 1.54 -11.67 -8.16
N LEU A 105 0.92 -11.25 -9.27
CA LEU A 105 1.47 -10.23 -10.15
C LEU A 105 1.60 -8.90 -9.42
N PHE A 106 0.56 -8.43 -8.71
CA PHE A 106 0.63 -7.18 -7.93
C PHE A 106 1.73 -7.19 -6.88
N PHE A 107 1.92 -8.29 -6.14
CA PHE A 107 3.05 -8.43 -5.22
C PHE A 107 4.39 -8.35 -5.96
N SER A 108 4.53 -9.07 -7.08
CA SER A 108 5.76 -9.06 -7.86
C SER A 108 6.06 -7.68 -8.44
N GLN A 109 5.06 -6.96 -8.93
CA GLN A 109 5.24 -5.63 -9.53
C GLN A 109 5.54 -4.58 -8.47
N ALA A 110 4.94 -4.65 -7.28
CA ALA A 110 5.31 -3.78 -6.17
C ALA A 110 6.79 -3.93 -5.77
N ASP A 111 7.31 -5.16 -5.72
CA ASP A 111 8.74 -5.41 -5.47
C ASP A 111 9.62 -4.96 -6.65
N GLY A 112 9.18 -5.24 -7.88
CA GLY A 112 9.90 -4.90 -9.12
C GLY A 112 10.10 -3.40 -9.28
N VAL A 113 9.02 -2.62 -9.21
CA VAL A 113 9.04 -1.15 -9.23
C VAL A 113 9.96 -0.59 -8.14
N PHE A 114 9.83 -1.09 -6.91
CA PHE A 114 10.66 -0.63 -5.81
C PHE A 114 12.15 -0.97 -6.02
N HIS A 115 12.43 -2.17 -6.53
CA HIS A 115 13.78 -2.60 -6.85
C HIS A 115 14.40 -1.80 -8.00
N ASP A 116 13.66 -1.52 -9.06
CA ASP A 116 14.17 -0.74 -10.20
C ASP A 116 14.54 0.68 -9.78
N HIS A 117 13.76 1.27 -8.86
CA HIS A 117 14.02 2.62 -8.37
C HIS A 117 15.14 2.71 -7.32
N PHE A 118 15.21 1.76 -6.38
CA PHE A 118 16.13 1.84 -5.23
C PHE A 118 17.26 0.80 -5.22
N GLY A 119 17.26 -0.15 -6.16
CA GLY A 119 18.22 -1.27 -6.22
C GLY A 119 18.07 -2.28 -5.08
N LYS A 120 16.93 -2.30 -4.37
CA LYS A 120 16.69 -3.12 -3.18
C LYS A 120 15.29 -3.73 -3.25
N SER A 121 15.11 -4.95 -2.75
CA SER A 121 13.77 -5.56 -2.65
C SER A 121 12.94 -4.88 -1.55
N LEU A 122 11.66 -4.66 -1.85
CA LEU A 122 10.65 -4.15 -0.92
C LEU A 122 10.43 -5.12 0.25
N TYR A 123 10.48 -6.43 -0.02
CA TYR A 123 10.11 -7.47 0.95
C TYR A 123 11.28 -8.11 1.69
N LYS A 124 12.52 -7.92 1.23
CA LYS A 124 13.68 -8.50 1.91
C LYS A 124 13.96 -7.70 3.18
N LYS A 125 14.05 -8.37 4.34
CA LYS A 125 14.79 -7.90 5.52
C LYS A 125 16.20 -8.50 5.45
N GLU A 126 17.26 -7.71 5.59
CA GLU A 126 18.62 -8.22 5.79
C GLU A 126 18.69 -8.68 7.24
N GLY A 127 18.28 -9.94 7.43
CA GLY A 127 18.36 -10.63 8.69
C GLY A 127 19.53 -11.61 8.71
N GLU A 128 20.34 -11.50 9.76
CA GLU A 128 21.23 -12.51 10.35
C GLU A 128 22.66 -12.65 9.84
N ARG A 129 22.96 -12.49 8.53
CA ARG A 129 24.38 -12.55 8.10
C ARG A 129 25.20 -11.33 8.57
N ALA A 130 24.55 -10.19 8.77
CA ALA A 130 25.15 -9.00 9.38
C ALA A 130 25.37 -9.14 10.91
N LYS A 131 24.49 -9.88 11.62
CA LYS A 131 24.54 -10.02 13.08
C LYS A 131 25.81 -10.70 13.60
N ALA A 132 26.44 -11.55 12.80
CA ALA A 132 27.66 -12.26 13.21
C ALA A 132 28.95 -11.45 12.96
N GLU A 133 28.92 -10.41 12.11
CA GLU A 133 30.11 -9.64 11.73
C GLU A 133 30.17 -8.22 12.32
N ALA A 134 29.09 -7.72 12.94
CA ALA A 134 29.03 -6.35 13.45
C ALA A 134 28.52 -6.25 14.90
N ASP A 135 29.30 -6.76 15.84
CA ASP A 135 29.16 -6.50 17.29
C ASP A 135 29.53 -5.04 17.67
N VAL A 136 29.61 -4.13 16.69
CA VAL A 136 29.98 -2.72 16.91
C VAL A 136 28.95 -1.71 16.37
N HIS A 137 28.14 -2.01 15.34
CA HIS A 137 27.15 -1.04 14.82
C HIS A 137 25.93 -1.68 14.17
N LEU A 138 25.06 -2.33 14.93
CA LEU A 138 23.82 -2.92 14.39
C LEU A 138 22.57 -2.49 15.16
N LYS A 139 21.93 -1.43 14.65
CA LYS A 139 20.49 -1.24 14.75
C LYS A 139 19.93 -1.07 13.35
N ASP A 140 19.21 -2.09 12.90
CA ASP A 140 18.21 -2.08 11.82
C ASP A 140 18.65 -1.47 10.48
N VAL A 141 19.27 -2.31 9.65
CA VAL A 141 19.78 -1.94 8.32
C VAL A 141 19.03 -2.74 7.24
N ILE A 142 17.71 -2.62 7.21
CA ILE A 142 16.96 -2.44 5.96
C ILE A 142 15.96 -1.32 6.21
N ALA A 143 15.69 -0.54 5.17
CA ALA A 143 14.72 0.55 5.20
C ALA A 143 15.10 1.71 6.12
N ARG A 144 16.39 1.95 6.40
CA ARG A 144 16.82 3.26 6.90
C ARG A 144 17.24 4.18 5.77
N GLU A 145 18.24 3.84 4.95
CA GLU A 145 18.66 4.71 3.86
C GLU A 145 17.60 4.92 2.76
N SER A 146 16.89 3.88 2.32
CA SER A 146 15.85 4.03 1.28
C SER A 146 14.59 4.72 1.82
N LEU A 147 14.23 4.45 3.08
CA LEU A 147 13.18 5.20 3.76
C LEU A 147 13.65 6.62 4.06
N GLU A 148 14.92 6.85 4.36
CA GLU A 148 15.54 8.17 4.55
C GLU A 148 15.61 8.91 3.21
N GLN A 149 15.83 8.22 2.09
CA GLN A 149 15.75 8.76 0.74
C GLN A 149 14.31 9.13 0.38
N LEU A 150 13.33 8.24 0.63
CA LEU A 150 11.91 8.58 0.52
C LEU A 150 11.56 9.76 1.43
N ILE A 151 11.89 9.70 2.73
CA ILE A 151 11.69 10.77 3.72
C ILE A 151 12.41 12.06 3.28
N SER A 152 13.56 11.98 2.62
CA SER A 152 14.28 13.14 2.08
C SER A 152 13.55 13.72 0.87
N GLN A 153 13.12 12.88 -0.09
CA GLN A 153 12.27 13.32 -1.20
C GLN A 153 11.01 14.01 -0.67
N PHE A 154 10.38 13.41 0.34
CA PHE A 154 9.23 13.92 1.07
C PHE A 154 9.47 15.24 1.82
N LYS A 155 10.71 15.57 2.21
CA LYS A 155 11.05 16.86 2.84
C LYS A 155 11.14 17.99 1.82
N ASP A 156 11.65 17.69 0.63
CA ASP A 156 11.85 18.66 -0.46
C ASP A 156 10.69 18.69 -1.46
N ALA A 157 9.72 17.78 -1.33
CA ALA A 157 8.56 17.68 -2.20
C ALA A 157 7.50 18.78 -1.98
N SER A 158 6.47 18.77 -2.81
CA SER A 158 5.33 19.66 -2.73
C SER A 158 4.65 19.66 -1.36
N VAL A 159 3.82 20.67 -1.10
CA VAL A 159 3.03 20.77 0.14
C VAL A 159 2.15 19.53 0.31
N LEU A 160 1.55 19.03 -0.78
CA LEU A 160 0.74 17.81 -0.78
C LEU A 160 1.56 16.63 -0.26
N ARG A 161 2.69 16.34 -0.87
CA ARG A 161 3.53 15.19 -0.52
C ARG A 161 4.02 15.27 0.93
N ARG A 162 4.37 16.48 1.42
CA ARG A 162 4.71 16.72 2.83
C ARG A 162 3.58 16.41 3.81
N MET A 163 2.32 16.62 3.42
CA MET A 163 1.15 16.33 4.25
C MET A 163 0.94 14.82 4.41
N PHE A 164 1.26 14.01 3.39
CA PHE A 164 1.09 12.56 3.42
C PHE A 164 2.29 11.80 4.01
N ASN A 165 3.35 12.47 4.45
CA ASN A 165 4.56 11.83 4.98
C ASN A 165 4.29 10.82 6.11
N GLU A 166 3.33 11.10 6.99
CA GLU A 166 2.98 10.15 8.06
C GLU A 166 2.12 8.99 7.54
N VAL A 167 1.24 9.21 6.56
CA VAL A 167 0.53 8.13 5.85
C VAL A 167 1.56 7.17 5.25
N TYR A 168 2.53 7.71 4.53
CA TYR A 168 3.62 6.94 3.94
C TYR A 168 4.43 6.18 4.99
N LYS A 169 4.87 6.88 6.03
CA LYS A 169 5.69 6.28 7.10
C LYS A 169 4.96 5.15 7.82
N GLU A 170 3.68 5.35 8.16
CA GLU A 170 2.88 4.34 8.84
C GLU A 170 2.63 3.12 7.93
N MET A 171 2.26 3.33 6.67
CA MET A 171 2.02 2.24 5.72
C MET A 171 3.29 1.45 5.38
N PHE A 172 4.42 2.13 5.14
CA PHE A 172 5.70 1.45 4.92
C PHE A 172 6.18 0.66 6.14
N SER A 173 5.89 1.14 7.36
CA SER A 173 6.25 0.42 8.58
C SER A 173 5.58 -0.97 8.66
N VAL A 174 4.42 -1.13 8.01
CA VAL A 174 3.68 -2.40 7.99
C VAL A 174 4.04 -3.25 6.77
N ILE A 175 4.26 -2.66 5.58
CA ILE A 175 4.69 -3.39 4.37
C ILE A 175 6.03 -4.11 4.61
N GLY A 176 6.97 -3.42 5.26
CA GLY A 176 8.27 -4.01 5.63
C GLY A 176 8.20 -4.96 6.83
N ALA A 177 7.10 -4.96 7.60
CA ALA A 177 6.93 -5.84 8.74
C ALA A 177 6.26 -7.14 8.30
N ASP A 178 7.04 -8.22 8.23
CA ASP A 178 6.53 -9.57 7.99
C ASP A 178 5.30 -9.89 8.86
N PRO A 179 4.08 -9.97 8.28
CA PRO A 179 2.85 -10.22 9.02
C PRO A 179 2.80 -11.62 9.64
N MET A 180 3.78 -12.50 9.34
CA MET A 180 3.89 -13.86 9.88
C MET A 180 3.80 -13.97 11.40
N LYS A 181 4.10 -12.92 12.17
CA LYS A 181 3.96 -13.01 13.64
C LYS A 181 2.52 -13.24 14.11
N ASN A 182 1.52 -13.06 13.25
CA ASN A 182 0.11 -13.10 13.64
C ASN A 182 -0.74 -14.15 12.90
N ILE A 183 -0.15 -15.02 12.07
CA ILE A 183 -0.92 -16.14 11.47
C ILE A 183 -0.85 -17.32 12.42
N ASP A 184 -1.99 -17.71 12.99
CA ASP A 184 -2.12 -19.00 13.65
C ASP A 184 -2.11 -20.11 12.56
N PRO A 185 -1.12 -21.01 12.53
CA PRO A 185 -1.08 -22.13 11.58
C PRO A 185 -2.31 -23.05 11.68
N ALA A 186 -3.10 -22.94 12.77
CA ALA A 186 -4.32 -23.69 13.00
C ALA A 186 -5.59 -23.08 12.37
N ASP A 187 -5.51 -21.93 11.69
CA ASP A 187 -6.63 -21.31 10.95
C ASP A 187 -6.48 -21.51 9.41
N PRO A 188 -6.85 -22.68 8.87
CA PRO A 188 -6.70 -23.02 7.46
C PRO A 188 -7.65 -22.27 6.51
N GLU A 189 -8.64 -21.54 7.04
CA GLU A 189 -9.64 -20.76 6.28
C GLU A 189 -9.38 -19.25 6.31
N SER A 190 -8.21 -18.82 6.81
CA SER A 190 -7.85 -17.40 6.90
C SER A 190 -7.86 -16.72 5.53
N ALA A 191 -8.98 -16.07 5.20
CA ALA A 191 -9.06 -15.05 4.17
C ALA A 191 -8.02 -13.95 4.48
N LEU A 192 -7.43 -13.34 3.46
CA LEU A 192 -6.46 -12.26 3.66
C LEU A 192 -7.15 -11.07 4.33
N LYS A 193 -6.94 -10.92 5.64
CA LYS A 193 -7.33 -9.68 6.31
C LYS A 193 -6.48 -8.52 5.79
N THR A 194 -5.18 -8.73 5.65
CA THR A 194 -4.21 -7.79 5.08
C THR A 194 -3.39 -8.46 3.97
N PRO A 195 -2.84 -7.70 2.99
CA PRO A 195 -1.89 -8.22 2.02
C PRO A 195 -0.72 -8.97 2.68
N ASN A 196 -0.64 -10.28 2.45
CA ASN A 196 0.37 -11.16 3.04
C ASN A 196 1.08 -12.00 1.97
N ARG A 197 2.10 -11.41 1.36
CA ARG A 197 2.92 -12.03 0.31
C ARG A 197 3.53 -13.37 0.76
N HIS A 198 4.02 -13.45 2.00
CA HIS A 198 4.63 -14.68 2.52
C HIS A 198 3.60 -15.82 2.59
N GLY A 199 2.47 -15.59 3.25
CA GLY A 199 1.43 -16.61 3.40
C GLY A 199 0.81 -17.03 2.06
N VAL A 200 0.68 -16.11 1.11
CA VAL A 200 0.19 -16.41 -0.25
C VAL A 200 1.17 -17.26 -1.04
N LEU A 201 2.46 -16.88 -1.08
CA LEU A 201 3.45 -17.60 -1.88
C LEU A 201 3.82 -18.98 -1.33
N HIS A 202 3.70 -19.17 -0.01
CA HIS A 202 3.90 -20.47 0.62
C HIS A 202 2.61 -21.31 0.67
N GLY A 203 1.50 -20.85 0.08
CA GLY A 203 0.24 -21.59 0.02
C GLY A 203 -0.43 -21.80 1.39
N MET A 204 -0.11 -20.94 2.36
CA MET A 204 -0.67 -20.98 3.71
C MET A 204 -2.10 -20.40 3.73
N HIS A 205 -2.33 -19.32 2.97
CA HIS A 205 -3.68 -18.84 2.70
C HIS A 205 -4.24 -19.61 1.49
N LYS A 206 -5.34 -20.34 1.68
CA LYS A 206 -5.96 -21.15 0.61
C LYS A 206 -7.13 -20.44 -0.08
N GLU A 207 -7.80 -19.54 0.63
CA GLU A 207 -8.97 -18.80 0.15
C GLU A 207 -8.66 -17.32 -0.17
N TYR A 208 -7.39 -17.02 -0.49
CA TYR A 208 -6.97 -15.65 -0.79
C TYR A 208 -7.47 -15.12 -2.14
N ALA A 209 -7.85 -16.01 -3.07
CA ALA A 209 -8.18 -15.68 -4.45
C ALA A 209 -9.59 -15.07 -4.60
N SER A 210 -9.79 -13.87 -4.03
CA SER A 210 -11.05 -13.11 -4.13
C SER A 210 -10.82 -11.72 -4.72
N LYS A 211 -11.88 -11.12 -5.25
CA LYS A 211 -11.87 -9.76 -5.80
C LYS A 211 -11.41 -8.73 -4.75
N ALA A 212 -11.98 -8.78 -3.55
CA ALA A 212 -11.64 -7.87 -2.46
C ALA A 212 -10.15 -7.96 -2.09
N ASN A 213 -9.60 -9.18 -2.00
CA ASN A 213 -8.17 -9.36 -1.70
C ASN A 213 -7.28 -8.86 -2.84
N ALA A 214 -7.68 -9.06 -4.10
CA ALA A 214 -6.97 -8.50 -5.23
C ALA A 214 -6.97 -6.97 -5.21
N LEU A 215 -8.10 -6.33 -4.88
CA LEU A 215 -8.19 -4.88 -4.71
C LEU A 215 -7.34 -4.36 -3.54
N LYS A 216 -7.28 -5.08 -2.42
CA LYS A 216 -6.39 -4.74 -1.31
C LYS A 216 -4.92 -4.75 -1.73
N VAL A 217 -4.49 -5.80 -2.42
CA VAL A 217 -3.10 -5.92 -2.90
C VAL A 217 -2.83 -4.89 -4.02
N PHE A 218 -3.81 -4.58 -4.86
CA PHE A 218 -3.72 -3.51 -5.84
C PHE A 218 -3.57 -2.13 -5.17
N SER A 219 -4.33 -1.84 -4.11
CA SER A 219 -4.18 -0.60 -3.34
C SER A 219 -2.77 -0.45 -2.74
N MET A 220 -2.17 -1.57 -2.31
CA MET A 220 -0.77 -1.61 -1.85
C MET A 220 0.22 -1.33 -2.99
N PHE A 221 -0.01 -1.94 -4.17
CA PHE A 221 0.80 -1.67 -5.36
C PHE A 221 0.73 -0.18 -5.76
N LEU A 222 -0.47 0.40 -5.83
CA LEU A 222 -0.66 1.82 -6.09
C LEU A 222 0.04 2.67 -5.02
N PHE A 223 -0.11 2.35 -3.75
CA PHE A 223 0.60 3.06 -2.69
C PHE A 223 2.13 3.09 -2.91
N VAL A 224 2.74 1.96 -3.28
CA VAL A 224 4.18 1.91 -3.60
C VAL A 224 4.50 2.79 -4.81
N LEU A 225 3.70 2.72 -5.86
CA LEU A 225 3.87 3.51 -7.08
C LEU A 225 3.80 5.02 -6.79
N TYR A 226 2.78 5.46 -6.06
CA TYR A 226 2.60 6.85 -5.64
C TYR A 226 3.67 7.33 -4.67
N ALA A 227 4.15 6.47 -3.77
CA ALA A 227 5.26 6.81 -2.90
C ALA A 227 6.55 7.13 -3.66
N ILE A 228 6.79 6.44 -4.77
CA ILE A 228 7.97 6.59 -5.63
C ILE A 228 7.82 7.80 -6.56
N HIS A 229 6.73 7.82 -7.32
CA HIS A 229 6.56 8.76 -8.44
C HIS A 229 5.83 10.05 -8.04
N GLY A 230 5.06 10.03 -6.94
CA GLY A 230 4.34 11.18 -6.41
C GLY A 230 3.42 11.84 -7.44
N GLU A 231 3.53 13.16 -7.55
CA GLU A 231 2.67 14.00 -8.40
C GLU A 231 2.78 13.71 -9.89
N SER A 232 3.86 13.06 -10.35
CA SER A 232 4.02 12.70 -11.77
C SER A 232 3.00 11.66 -12.25
N LEU A 233 2.29 10.99 -11.33
CA LEU A 233 1.16 10.11 -11.64
C LEU A 233 -0.18 10.86 -11.81
N ILE A 234 -0.25 12.12 -11.37
CA ILE A 234 -1.47 12.94 -11.37
C ILE A 234 -1.53 13.85 -12.62
N GLU A 235 -0.40 14.07 -13.29
CA GLU A 235 -0.24 14.81 -14.55
C GLU A 235 -0.37 13.92 -15.80
#